data_AF-A0A1F2X1K1-F1
#
_entry.id   AF-A0A1F2X1K1-F1
#
_cell.length_a   1.000
_cell.length_b   1.000
_cell.length_c   1.000
_cell.angle_alpha   90.00
_cell.angle_beta   90.00
_cell.angle_gamma   90.00
#
_symmetry.space_group_name_H-M   'P 1'
#
loop_
_entity.id
_entity.type
_entity.pdbx_description
1 polymer ?
#
loop_
_entity_poly.entity_id
_entity_poly.type
_entity_poly.pdbx_seq_one_letter_code
_entity_poly.pdbx_strand_id
1 'polypeptide(L)'
;MDAIIIGRTDNFSWLTSGGSNELIITSEYGSSITVFTKKEKFILAKTMDGKRVLEEELDGIGYNLINLKWYKKSKKEAVLNLVKNYKCIADIKLSGIEFKPNYIYDLHYPLTEKEIVR
;
A
#
# COMPACT_ATOMS: atom_id res chain seq x y z
N MET A 1 -6.93 1.42 16.06
CA MET A 1 -6.00 1.30 14.92
C MET A 1 -5.58 2.70 14.52
N ASP A 2 -4.30 2.92 14.24
CA ASP A 2 -3.78 4.24 13.85
C ASP A 2 -3.25 4.26 12.41
N ALA A 3 -2.85 3.11 11.87
CA ALA A 3 -2.54 2.98 10.45
C ALA A 3 -2.85 1.58 9.87
N ILE A 4 -2.97 1.51 8.55
CA ILE A 4 -3.13 0.28 7.75
C ILE A 4 -2.01 0.23 6.72
N ILE A 5 -1.41 -0.94 6.54
CA ILE A 5 -0.33 -1.19 5.59
C ILE A 5 -0.82 -2.14 4.51
N ILE A 6 -0.68 -1.73 3.26
CA ILE A 6 -1.10 -2.48 2.07
C ILE A 6 0.12 -2.72 1.19
N GLY A 7 0.48 -3.98 0.99
CA GLY A 7 1.63 -4.38 0.17
C GLY A 7 1.31 -5.46 -0.86
N ARG A 8 0.09 -6.03 -0.85
CA ARG A 8 -0.34 -6.94 -1.92
C ARG A 8 -0.82 -6.17 -3.14
N THR A 9 -0.65 -6.77 -4.32
CA THR A 9 -1.05 -6.17 -5.61
C THR A 9 -2.56 -6.11 -5.77
N ASP A 10 -3.28 -7.15 -5.33
CA ASP A 10 -4.75 -7.24 -5.35
C ASP A 10 -5.43 -6.11 -4.54
N ASN A 11 -4.99 -5.93 -3.30
CA ASN A 11 -5.51 -4.89 -2.41
C ASN A 11 -5.10 -3.49 -2.88
N PHE A 12 -3.92 -3.34 -3.48
CA PHE A 12 -3.52 -2.07 -4.09
C PHE A 12 -4.44 -1.71 -5.27
N SER A 13 -4.74 -2.68 -6.14
CA SER A 13 -5.61 -2.47 -7.28
C SER A 13 -7.04 -2.11 -6.85
N TRP A 14 -7.60 -2.82 -5.88
CA TRP A 14 -8.90 -2.49 -5.30
C TRP A 14 -8.94 -1.05 -4.77
N LEU A 15 -7.95 -0.69 -3.95
CA LEU A 15 -7.84 0.61 -3.31
C LEU A 15 -7.68 1.78 -4.31
N THR A 16 -7.06 1.52 -5.45
CA THR A 16 -6.80 2.52 -6.50
C THR A 16 -7.83 2.47 -7.63
N SER A 17 -8.93 1.72 -7.45
CA SER A 17 -9.98 1.54 -8.47
C SER A 17 -9.53 0.87 -9.77
N GLY A 18 -8.43 0.11 -9.73
CA GLY A 18 -7.90 -0.67 -10.84
C GLY A 18 -6.41 -0.47 -11.12
N GLY A 19 -5.70 0.32 -10.32
CA GLY A 19 -4.30 0.63 -10.59
C GLY A 19 -3.36 -0.56 -10.36
N SER A 20 -2.17 -0.51 -10.99
CA SER A 20 -1.19 -1.60 -10.92
C SER A 20 0.17 -1.16 -10.39
N ASN A 21 0.55 -1.76 -9.26
CA ASN A 21 1.91 -1.67 -8.72
C ASN A 21 2.70 -2.97 -8.91
N GLU A 22 2.26 -3.87 -9.80
CA GLU A 22 2.94 -5.14 -10.03
C GLU A 22 4.32 -4.94 -10.69
N LEU A 23 5.31 -5.70 -10.22
CA LEU A 23 6.68 -5.72 -10.77
C LEU A 23 7.04 -7.09 -11.34
N ILE A 24 6.49 -8.16 -10.76
CA ILE A 24 6.72 -9.55 -11.13
C ILE A 24 5.35 -10.21 -11.13
N ILE A 25 4.92 -10.72 -12.28
CA ILE A 25 3.58 -11.32 -12.48
C ILE A 25 3.29 -12.49 -11.52
N THR A 26 4.35 -13.16 -11.06
CA THR A 26 4.24 -14.31 -10.15
C THR A 26 4.28 -13.92 -8.67
N SER A 27 4.42 -12.63 -8.34
CA SER A 27 4.53 -12.13 -6.97
C SER A 27 3.22 -11.52 -6.51
N GLU A 28 2.70 -12.00 -5.39
CA GLU A 28 1.56 -11.35 -4.72
C GLU A 28 1.93 -9.99 -4.09
N TYR A 29 3.23 -9.70 -3.94
CA TYR A 29 3.72 -8.44 -3.38
C TYR A 29 4.03 -7.41 -4.45
N GLY A 30 3.56 -6.19 -4.24
CA GLY A 30 3.76 -5.06 -5.13
C GLY A 30 5.16 -4.43 -5.09
N SER A 31 5.41 -3.60 -6.09
CA SER A 31 6.58 -2.73 -6.21
C SER A 31 6.61 -1.64 -5.15
N SER A 32 5.44 -1.25 -4.65
CA SER A 32 5.26 -0.26 -3.60
C SER A 32 4.57 -0.86 -2.37
N ILE A 33 4.75 -0.23 -1.22
CA ILE A 33 3.95 -0.48 -0.02
C ILE A 33 3.24 0.82 0.32
N THR A 34 1.92 0.76 0.48
CA THR A 34 1.09 1.90 0.80
C THR A 34 0.76 1.88 2.29
N VAL A 35 0.82 3.03 2.94
CA VAL A 35 0.53 3.19 4.37
C VAL A 35 -0.52 4.28 4.53
N PHE A 36 -1.64 3.92 5.14
CA PHE A 36 -2.73 4.85 5.45
C PHE A 36 -2.72 5.14 6.93
N THR A 37 -2.50 6.39 7.28
CA THR A 37 -2.72 6.87 8.65
C THR A 37 -4.05 7.61 8.71
N LYS A 38 -4.50 7.99 9.90
CA LYS A 38 -5.70 8.84 10.07
C LYS A 38 -5.59 10.22 9.41
N LYS A 39 -4.39 10.69 9.06
CA LYS A 39 -4.14 12.05 8.56
C LYS A 39 -3.58 12.07 7.15
N GLU A 40 -2.72 11.11 6.83
CA GLU A 40 -1.90 11.13 5.62
C GLU A 40 -1.82 9.73 5.00
N LYS A 41 -1.66 9.73 3.68
CA LYS A 41 -1.45 8.52 2.87
C LYS A 41 -0.02 8.55 2.35
N PHE A 42 0.71 7.47 2.53
CA PHE A 42 2.10 7.34 2.10
C PHE A 42 2.23 6.20 1.11
N ILE A 43 3.13 6.38 0.13
CA ILE A 43 3.56 5.29 -0.74
C ILE A 43 5.09 5.17 -0.65
N LEU A 44 5.56 3.97 -0.29
CA LEU A 44 6.97 3.65 -0.17
C LEU A 44 7.37 2.77 -1.34
N ALA A 45 8.23 3.30 -2.21
CA ALA A 45 8.68 2.61 -3.41
C ALA A 45 10.14 2.96 -3.72
N LYS A 46 10.80 2.14 -4.54
CA LYS A 46 12.12 2.51 -5.06
C LYS A 46 11.97 3.64 -6.07
N THR A 47 13.00 4.46 -6.24
CA THR A 47 12.95 5.69 -7.06
C THR A 47 12.39 5.51 -8.47
N MET A 48 12.70 4.40 -9.15
CA MET A 48 12.18 4.14 -10.50
C MET A 48 10.68 3.76 -10.50
N ASP A 49 10.25 2.93 -9.54
CA ASP A 49 8.88 2.45 -9.45
C ASP A 49 7.93 3.49 -8.84
N GLY A 50 8.42 4.27 -7.88
CA GLY A 50 7.61 5.20 -7.10
C GLY A 50 7.08 6.38 -7.89
N LYS A 51 7.89 6.90 -8.83
CA LYS A 51 7.46 7.98 -9.72
C LYS A 51 6.37 7.50 -10.66
N ARG A 52 6.56 6.33 -11.29
CA ARG A 52 5.58 5.70 -12.19
C ARG A 52 4.24 5.50 -11.49
N VAL A 53 4.23 4.83 -10.33
CA VAL A 53 2.98 4.55 -9.61
C VAL A 53 2.29 5.84 -9.14
N LEU A 54 3.05 6.86 -8.74
CA LEU A 54 2.45 8.14 -8.33
C LEU A 54 1.80 8.86 -9.50
N GLU A 55 2.51 8.97 -10.63
CA GLU A 55 2.06 9.73 -11.81
C GLU A 55 0.99 9.00 -12.62
N GLU A 56 1.06 7.67 -12.73
CA GLU A 56 0.13 6.88 -13.55
C GLU A 56 -1.11 6.44 -12.77
N GLU A 57 -0.97 6.09 -11.49
CA GLU A 57 -2.04 5.40 -10.73
C GLU A 57 -2.66 6.28 -9.63
N LEU A 58 -1.95 7.31 -9.16
CA LEU A 58 -2.31 8.06 -7.94
C LEU A 58 -2.34 9.58 -8.12
N ASP A 59 -2.37 10.06 -9.37
CA ASP A 59 -2.35 11.49 -9.66
C ASP A 59 -3.56 12.21 -9.02
N GLY A 60 -3.29 13.30 -8.31
CA GLY A 60 -4.32 14.09 -7.60
C GLY A 60 -4.95 13.44 -6.36
N ILE A 61 -4.54 12.23 -5.93
CA ILE A 61 -5.19 11.51 -4.80
C ILE A 61 -4.57 11.84 -3.42
N GLY A 62 -3.53 12.68 -3.39
CA GLY A 62 -2.92 13.20 -2.15
C GLY A 62 -2.00 12.21 -1.43
N TYR A 63 -1.25 11.39 -2.18
CA TYR A 63 -0.25 10.49 -1.61
C TYR A 63 1.12 11.16 -1.45
N ASN A 64 1.73 10.95 -0.29
CA ASN A 64 3.10 11.35 -0.01
C ASN A 64 4.07 10.23 -0.44
N LEU A 65 4.83 10.45 -1.52
CA LEU A 65 5.85 9.51 -1.98
C LEU A 65 7.10 9.56 -1.10
N ILE A 66 7.41 8.43 -0.46
CA ILE A 66 8.69 8.21 0.23
C ILE A 66 9.58 7.40 -0.69
N ASN A 67 10.49 8.09 -1.37
CA ASN A 67 11.43 7.48 -2.30
C ASN A 67 12.57 6.76 -1.56
N LEU A 68 12.62 5.44 -1.76
CA LEU A 68 13.67 4.59 -1.22
C LEU A 68 14.80 4.45 -2.23
N LYS A 69 16.02 4.81 -1.82
CA LYS A 69 17.20 4.56 -2.63
C LYS A 69 17.43 3.06 -2.74
N TRP A 70 17.77 2.57 -3.93
CA TRP A 70 17.90 1.14 -4.22
C TRP A 70 18.92 0.39 -3.33
N TYR A 71 19.94 1.10 -2.84
CA TYR A 71 21.02 0.59 -1.98
C TYR A 71 20.76 0.78 -0.48
N LYS A 72 19.66 1.43 -0.08
CA LYS A 72 19.29 1.60 1.32
C LYS A 72 18.39 0.44 1.80
N LYS A 73 18.08 0.46 3.09
CA LYS A 73 17.17 -0.44 3.82
C LYS A 73 16.01 -0.97 2.95
N SER A 74 15.62 -2.21 3.22
CA SER A 74 14.49 -2.84 2.53
C SER A 74 13.19 -2.04 2.68
N LYS A 75 12.25 -2.18 1.73
CA LYS A 75 10.93 -1.52 1.80
C LYS A 75 10.22 -1.80 3.13
N LYS A 76 10.30 -3.05 3.60
CA LYS A 76 9.72 -3.48 4.88
C LYS A 76 10.33 -2.74 6.06
N GLU A 77 11.65 -2.58 6.11
CA GLU A 77 12.31 -1.81 7.17
C GLU A 77 11.94 -0.32 7.14
N ALA A 78 11.80 0.27 5.95
CA ALA A 78 11.37 1.66 5.83
C ALA A 78 9.95 1.86 6.38
N VAL A 79 9.03 0.94 6.05
CA VAL A 79 7.67 0.92 6.60
C VAL A 79 7.69 0.81 8.11
N LEU A 80 8.46 -0.14 8.67
CA LEU A 80 8.56 -0.33 10.12
C LEU A 80 9.11 0.93 10.83
N ASN A 81 10.05 1.65 10.22
CA ASN A 81 10.55 2.90 10.77
C ASN A 81 9.50 4.03 10.72
N LEU A 82 8.72 4.11 9.64
CA LEU A 82 7.63 5.09 9.50
C LEU A 82 6.54 4.86 10.55
N VAL A 83 6.17 3.60 10.77
CA VAL A 83 5.02 3.23 11.61
C VAL A 83 5.40 2.87 13.05
N LYS A 84 6.66 3.09 13.48
CA LYS A 84 7.20 2.60 14.77
C LYS A 84 6.34 2.92 16.01
N ASN A 85 5.60 4.02 16.00
CA ASN A 85 4.79 4.51 17.11
C ASN A 85 3.28 4.35 16.85
N TYR A 86 2.89 3.64 15.79
CA TYR A 86 1.49 3.47 15.39
C TYR A 86 1.03 2.05 15.71
N LYS A 87 -0.23 1.91 16.14
CA LYS A 87 -0.88 0.60 16.20
C LYS A 87 -1.44 0.24 14.82
N CYS A 88 -0.77 -0.68 14.12
CA CYS A 88 -1.07 -1.00 12.72
C CYS A 88 -1.52 -2.43 12.49
N ILE A 89 -2.21 -2.63 11.37
CA ILE A 89 -2.42 -3.93 10.73
C ILE A 89 -1.82 -3.92 9.32
N ALA A 90 -1.52 -5.10 8.79
CA ALA A 90 -1.02 -5.28 7.44
C ALA A 90 -1.66 -6.46 6.70
N ASP A 91 -1.76 -6.36 5.38
CA ASP A 91 -2.06 -7.48 4.46
C ASP A 91 -0.82 -8.29 4.04
N ILE A 92 0.35 -7.91 4.53
CA ILE A 92 1.63 -8.58 4.29
C ILE A 92 2.31 -8.90 5.63
N LYS A 93 3.11 -9.97 5.66
CA LYS A 93 3.87 -10.33 6.86
C LYS A 93 5.01 -9.33 7.10
N LEU A 94 4.93 -8.63 8.25
CA LEU A 94 5.89 -7.66 8.75
C LEU A 94 6.20 -7.96 10.23
N SER A 95 7.47 -7.84 10.62
CA SER A 95 7.89 -8.08 12.01
C SER A 95 7.25 -7.06 12.95
N GLY A 96 6.63 -7.51 14.04
CA GLY A 96 6.02 -6.64 15.05
C GLY A 96 4.71 -5.96 14.62
N ILE A 97 4.16 -6.29 13.45
CA ILE A 97 2.86 -5.79 12.97
C ILE A 97 1.88 -6.94 12.84
N GLU A 98 0.63 -6.70 13.22
CA GLU A 98 -0.42 -7.70 13.15
C GLU A 98 -0.83 -7.98 11.69
N PHE A 99 -0.73 -9.24 11.27
CA PHE A 99 -1.10 -9.69 9.94
C PHE A 99 -2.60 -10.03 9.89
N LYS A 100 -3.39 -9.17 9.24
CA LYS A 100 -4.86 -9.26 9.17
C LYS A 100 -5.38 -8.96 7.76
N PRO A 101 -5.08 -9.81 6.76
CA PRO A 101 -5.56 -9.61 5.40
C PRO A 101 -7.10 -9.67 5.31
N ASN A 102 -7.74 -10.55 6.10
CA ASN A 102 -9.20 -10.67 6.11
C ASN A 102 -9.92 -9.38 6.49
N TYR A 103 -9.34 -8.58 7.40
CA TYR A 103 -9.92 -7.28 7.77
C TYR A 103 -9.95 -6.29 6.61
N ILE A 104 -9.04 -6.45 5.64
CA ILE A 104 -9.03 -5.62 4.43
C ILE A 104 -10.03 -6.18 3.42
N TYR A 105 -10.10 -7.51 3.25
CA TYR A 105 -11.11 -8.13 2.40
C TYR A 105 -12.54 -7.87 2.86
N ASP A 106 -12.78 -7.78 4.17
CA ASP A 106 -14.09 -7.41 4.71
C ASP A 106 -14.50 -5.99 4.26
N LEU A 107 -13.56 -5.09 3.95
CA LEU A 107 -13.85 -3.75 3.42
C LEU A 107 -14.30 -3.76 1.96
N HIS A 108 -14.07 -4.86 1.24
CA HIS A 108 -14.54 -5.00 -0.14
C HIS A 108 -16.06 -5.24 -0.20
N TYR A 109 -16.70 -5.49 0.95
CA TYR A 109 -18.10 -5.85 1.05
C TYR A 109 -18.86 -4.97 2.06
N PRO A 110 -20.10 -4.54 1.74
CA PRO A 110 -20.79 -4.68 0.45
C PRO A 110 -20.19 -3.76 -0.62
N LEU A 111 -20.29 -4.15 -1.89
CA LEU A 111 -19.94 -3.28 -3.01
C LEU A 111 -20.77 -2.00 -2.93
N THR A 112 -20.11 -0.87 -3.10
CA THR A 112 -20.78 0.42 -3.19
C THR A 112 -21.56 0.52 -4.50
N GLU A 113 -22.59 1.38 -4.55
CA GLU A 113 -23.37 1.60 -5.78
C GLU A 113 -22.49 1.97 -6.98
N LYS A 114 -21.39 2.69 -6.74
CA LYS A 114 -20.41 3.06 -7.78
C LYS A 114 -19.62 1.87 -8.32
N GLU A 115 -19.39 0.85 -7.50
CA GLU A 115 -18.69 -0.38 -7.91
C GLU A 115 -19.62 -1.33 -8.67
N ILE A 116 -20.94 -1.26 -8.43
CA ILE A 116 -21.96 -2.11 -9.08
C ILE A 116 -22.26 -1.66 -10.52
N VAL A 117 -22.21 -0.36 -10.81
CA VAL A 117 -22.64 0.22 -12.10
C VAL A 117 -21.54 0.19 -13.20
N ARG A 118 -20.41 -0.49 -12.94
CA ARG A 118 -19.23 -0.48 -13.82
C ARG A 118 -19.44 -1.13 -15.19
#